data_AF-A0A3S0RAT5-F1
#
_entry.id   AF-A0A3S0RAT5-F1
#
_cell.length_a   1.000
_cell.length_b   1.000
_cell.length_c   1.000
_cell.angle_alpha   90.00
_cell.angle_beta   90.00
_cell.angle_gamma   90.00
#
_symmetry.space_group_name_H-M   'P 1'
#
loop_
_entity.id
_entity.type
_entity.pdbx_description
1 polymer ?
#
loop_
_entity_poly.entity_id
_entity_poly.type
_entity_poly.pdbx_seq_one_letter_code
_entity_poly.pdbx_strand_id
1 'polypeptide(L)'
;MEDQENDLSVTDGVPPDELADYTMWRARVQGTNISEKTLLATDYLNHFNEIVMLIEMIPDMPDMLEECQIWQPKSYAEHFQDSGFSDKLLAIEAYSHVPSKFRLPFEDTITQAHQVIARTLERVATDIQGGDPDKLRADCQTSVAMIHRIIQVANGIIHGAAHVMEQGEIDLYLREA
;
A
#
# COMPACT_ATOMS: atom_id res chain seq x y z
N MET A 1 7.05 19.06 26.44
CA MET A 1 7.63 17.77 26.87
C MET A 1 7.06 16.66 26.01
N GLU A 2 5.74 16.57 25.85
CA GLU A 2 5.10 15.62 24.91
C GLU A 2 5.62 15.73 23.46
N ASP A 3 5.77 16.95 22.92
CA ASP A 3 6.30 17.12 21.55
C ASP A 3 7.75 16.65 21.40
N GLN A 4 8.60 16.81 22.42
CA GLN A 4 10.00 16.36 22.40
C GLN A 4 10.12 14.83 22.59
N GLU A 5 9.26 14.22 23.41
CA GLU A 5 9.21 12.76 23.58
C GLU A 5 8.69 12.07 22.30
N ASN A 6 7.69 12.66 21.64
CA ASN A 6 7.16 12.17 20.38
C ASN A 6 8.20 12.28 19.24
N ASP A 7 8.98 13.37 19.22
CA ASP A 7 10.03 13.62 18.23
C ASP A 7 11.22 12.65 18.37
N LEU A 8 11.65 12.40 19.62
CA LEU A 8 12.69 11.39 19.92
C LEU A 8 12.25 9.98 19.49
N SER A 9 10.97 9.63 19.68
CA SER A 9 10.43 8.31 19.30
C SER A 9 10.43 8.05 17.79
N VAL A 10 10.29 9.11 16.99
CA VAL A 10 10.18 9.02 15.54
C VAL A 10 11.56 8.91 14.88
N THR A 11 12.56 9.63 15.41
CA THR A 11 13.95 9.54 14.95
C THR A 11 14.71 8.31 15.47
N ASP A 12 14.19 7.64 16.50
CA ASP A 12 14.80 6.43 17.04
C ASP A 12 14.91 5.33 15.98
N GLY A 13 16.05 4.66 15.87
CA GLY A 13 16.31 3.66 14.84
C GLY A 13 16.45 4.17 13.40
N VAL A 14 16.42 5.49 13.15
CA VAL A 14 16.84 6.05 11.86
C VAL A 14 18.37 5.97 11.76
N PRO A 15 18.94 5.47 10.64
CA PRO A 15 20.38 5.43 10.44
C PRO A 15 21.04 6.81 10.61
N PRO A 16 22.19 6.92 11.31
CA PRO A 16 22.83 8.21 11.57
C PRO A 16 23.18 9.02 10.31
N ASP A 17 23.46 8.34 9.20
CA ASP A 17 23.76 8.91 7.89
C ASP A 17 22.51 9.45 7.16
N GLU A 18 21.32 8.96 7.50
CA GLU A 18 20.04 9.44 6.97
C GLU A 18 19.42 10.57 7.82
N LEU A 19 19.77 10.65 9.11
CA LEU A 19 19.07 11.50 10.09
C LEU A 19 19.07 13.00 9.75
N ALA A 20 20.18 13.54 9.24
CA ALA A 20 20.29 14.97 8.92
C ALA A 20 19.37 15.35 7.74
N ASP A 21 19.38 14.53 6.69
CA ASP A 21 18.54 14.70 5.51
C ASP A 21 17.06 14.52 5.85
N TYR A 22 16.74 13.46 6.58
CA TYR A 22 15.39 13.21 7.11
C TYR A 22 14.85 14.41 7.90
N THR A 23 15.62 14.94 8.85
CA THR A 23 15.21 16.09 9.67
C THR A 23 14.89 17.33 8.83
N MET A 24 15.71 17.61 7.82
CA MET A 24 15.48 18.71 6.87
C MET A 24 14.16 18.52 6.12
N TRP A 25 13.90 17.29 5.67
CA TRP A 25 12.71 16.97 4.88
C TRP A 25 11.43 16.98 5.68
N ARG A 26 11.47 16.58 6.96
CA ARG A 26 10.32 16.73 7.87
C ARG A 26 9.86 18.18 7.97
N ALA A 27 10.81 19.12 8.13
CA ALA A 27 10.48 20.54 8.15
C ALA A 27 9.91 21.03 6.82
N ARG A 28 10.35 20.46 5.69
CA ARG A 28 9.87 20.84 4.34
C ARG A 28 8.45 20.37 4.04
N VAL A 29 8.04 19.21 4.56
CA VAL A 29 6.68 18.68 4.37
C VAL A 29 5.68 19.17 5.41
N GLN A 30 6.12 19.97 6.38
CA GLN A 30 5.27 20.50 7.45
C GLN A 30 4.09 21.29 6.89
N GLY A 31 2.89 20.99 7.39
CA GLY A 31 1.65 21.65 6.96
C GLY A 31 1.11 21.21 5.59
N THR A 32 1.66 20.14 5.01
CA THR A 32 1.14 19.50 3.78
C THR A 32 0.36 18.22 4.12
N ASN A 33 -0.19 17.56 3.09
CA ASN A 33 -0.86 16.26 3.26
C ASN A 33 0.13 15.06 3.27
N ILE A 34 1.42 15.31 3.49
CA ILE A 34 2.47 14.29 3.59
C ILE A 34 2.82 14.10 5.07
N SER A 35 3.03 12.86 5.50
CA SER A 35 3.36 12.54 6.89
C SER A 35 4.71 13.13 7.30
N GLU A 36 4.71 14.04 8.28
CA GLU A 36 5.95 14.56 8.89
C GLU A 36 6.75 13.48 9.62
N LYS A 37 6.15 12.32 9.90
CA LYS A 37 6.83 11.20 10.57
C LYS A 37 7.58 10.32 9.60
N THR A 38 7.10 10.16 8.37
CA THR A 38 7.64 9.15 7.45
C THR A 38 7.96 9.69 6.08
N LEU A 39 7.53 10.91 5.76
CA LEU A 39 7.61 11.52 4.44
C LEU A 39 6.77 10.81 3.36
N LEU A 40 5.85 9.93 3.77
CA LEU A 40 4.91 9.23 2.91
C LEU A 40 3.52 9.88 2.97
N ALA A 41 2.76 9.78 1.87
CA ALA A 41 1.39 10.28 1.77
C ALA A 41 0.39 9.12 1.60
N THR A 42 -0.70 9.18 2.37
CA THR A 42 -1.77 8.16 2.37
C THR A 42 -2.53 8.08 1.04
N ASP A 43 -2.52 9.16 0.26
CA ASP A 43 -3.18 9.24 -1.04
C ASP A 43 -2.68 8.16 -2.02
N TYR A 44 -1.45 7.67 -1.86
CA TYR A 44 -0.93 6.53 -2.61
C TYR A 44 -1.78 5.26 -2.48
N LEU A 45 -2.39 5.06 -1.30
CA LEU A 45 -3.20 3.87 -1.04
C LEU A 45 -4.53 3.87 -1.79
N ASN A 46 -4.96 5.01 -2.33
CA ASN A 46 -6.22 5.13 -3.08
C ASN A 46 -6.23 4.23 -4.32
N HIS A 47 -5.09 4.09 -5.01
CA HIS A 47 -4.96 3.21 -6.18
C HIS A 47 -5.26 1.74 -5.84
N PHE A 48 -4.96 1.28 -4.63
CA PHE A 48 -5.30 -0.06 -4.17
C PHE A 48 -6.78 -0.20 -3.81
N ASN A 49 -7.40 0.86 -3.27
CA ASN A 49 -8.83 0.85 -3.00
C ASN A 49 -9.64 0.76 -4.31
N GLU A 50 -9.13 1.34 -5.41
CA GLU A 50 -9.74 1.23 -6.73
C GLU A 50 -9.84 -0.22 -7.20
N ILE A 51 -8.73 -0.97 -7.22
CA ILE A 51 -8.75 -2.39 -7.63
C ILE A 51 -9.57 -3.27 -6.69
N VAL A 52 -9.59 -2.96 -5.38
CA VAL A 52 -10.47 -3.67 -4.44
C VAL A 52 -11.94 -3.51 -4.82
N MET A 53 -12.39 -2.29 -5.10
CA MET A 53 -13.78 -2.05 -5.53
C MET A 53 -14.11 -2.80 -6.82
N LEU A 54 -13.17 -2.90 -7.77
CA LEU A 54 -13.38 -3.67 -9.00
C LEU A 54 -13.54 -5.16 -8.71
N ILE A 55 -12.68 -5.74 -7.86
CA ILE A 55 -12.74 -7.15 -7.46
C ILE A 55 -14.07 -7.48 -6.74
N GLU A 56 -14.55 -6.58 -5.88
CA GLU A 56 -15.81 -6.76 -5.15
C GLU A 56 -17.04 -6.87 -6.06
N MET A 57 -16.99 -6.26 -7.24
CA MET A 57 -18.09 -6.29 -8.22
C MET A 57 -18.12 -7.57 -9.05
N ILE A 58 -17.00 -8.30 -9.16
CA ILE A 58 -16.86 -9.47 -10.06
C ILE A 58 -17.93 -10.56 -9.82
N PRO A 59 -18.27 -10.95 -8.57
CA PRO A 59 -19.27 -12.00 -8.35
C PRO A 59 -20.65 -11.69 -8.94
N ASP A 60 -20.99 -10.41 -9.07
CA ASP A 60 -22.26 -9.94 -9.63
C ASP A 60 -22.12 -9.51 -11.10
N MET A 61 -20.91 -9.13 -11.53
CA MET A 61 -20.57 -8.69 -12.89
C MET A 61 -19.21 -9.27 -13.32
N PRO A 62 -19.16 -10.53 -13.81
CA PRO A 62 -17.89 -11.19 -14.18
C PRO A 62 -17.05 -10.44 -15.21
N ASP A 63 -17.69 -9.67 -16.11
CA ASP A 63 -17.03 -8.84 -17.12
C ASP A 63 -16.12 -7.76 -16.50
N MET A 64 -16.31 -7.41 -15.22
CA MET A 64 -15.45 -6.49 -14.48
C MET A 64 -14.01 -6.99 -14.35
N LEU A 65 -13.76 -8.30 -14.56
CA LEU A 65 -12.41 -8.83 -14.64
C LEU A 65 -11.58 -8.12 -15.72
N GLU A 66 -12.19 -7.70 -16.83
CA GLU A 66 -11.48 -6.97 -17.90
C GLU A 66 -10.94 -5.63 -17.41
N GLU A 67 -11.75 -4.88 -16.63
CA GLU A 67 -11.33 -3.62 -16.00
C GLU A 67 -10.22 -3.84 -14.97
N CYS A 68 -10.30 -4.93 -14.19
CA CYS A 68 -9.21 -5.32 -13.29
C CYS A 68 -7.90 -5.65 -14.02
N GLN A 69 -7.96 -6.18 -15.24
CA GLN A 69 -6.77 -6.48 -16.06
C GLN A 69 -6.20 -5.22 -16.73
N ILE A 70 -7.05 -4.24 -17.02
CA ILE A 70 -6.63 -2.92 -17.51
C ILE A 70 -5.93 -2.14 -16.39
N TRP A 71 -6.40 -2.27 -15.15
CA TRP A 71 -5.71 -1.72 -13.99
C TRP A 71 -4.28 -2.27 -13.91
N GLN A 72 -3.31 -1.38 -13.67
CA GLN A 72 -1.90 -1.73 -13.57
C GLN A 72 -1.35 -1.26 -12.22
N PRO A 73 -0.48 -2.04 -11.57
CA PRO A 73 0.24 -1.57 -10.39
C PRO A 73 1.09 -0.36 -10.76
N LYS A 74 1.10 0.65 -9.87
CA LYS A 74 1.89 1.87 -10.03
C LYS A 74 2.89 1.97 -8.90
N SER A 75 4.10 2.43 -9.20
CA SER A 75 5.01 2.88 -8.16
C SER A 75 4.47 4.12 -7.44
N TYR A 76 5.02 4.43 -6.27
CA TYR A 76 4.69 5.63 -5.51
C TYR A 76 4.80 6.90 -6.37
N ALA A 77 5.90 7.04 -7.11
CA ALA A 77 6.11 8.21 -7.95
C ALA A 77 5.13 8.28 -9.13
N GLU A 78 4.85 7.16 -9.81
CA GLU A 78 3.91 7.10 -10.94
C GLU A 78 2.49 7.45 -10.50
N HIS A 79 2.03 6.94 -9.35
CA HIS A 79 0.73 7.29 -8.79
C HIS A 79 0.58 8.81 -8.64
N PHE A 80 1.55 9.46 -8.00
CA PHE A 80 1.48 10.90 -7.76
C PHE A 80 1.63 11.73 -9.03
N GLN A 81 2.37 11.27 -10.04
CA GLN A 81 2.45 11.98 -11.32
C GLN A 81 1.07 12.11 -11.97
N ASP A 82 0.30 11.03 -11.93
CA ASP A 82 -1.02 10.93 -12.54
C ASP A 82 -2.15 11.46 -11.64
N SER A 83 -1.94 11.58 -10.33
CA SER A 83 -2.99 11.95 -9.39
C SER A 83 -3.29 13.47 -9.36
N GLY A 84 -4.47 13.80 -8.81
CA GLY A 84 -4.90 15.16 -8.49
C GLY A 84 -4.39 15.68 -7.14
N PHE A 85 -3.45 14.97 -6.49
CA PHE A 85 -2.93 15.32 -5.19
C PHE A 85 -2.19 16.67 -5.24
N SER A 86 -2.56 17.59 -4.34
CA SER A 86 -2.09 18.99 -4.39
C SER A 86 -0.57 19.11 -4.23
N ASP A 87 0.03 18.29 -3.36
CA ASP A 87 1.45 18.32 -3.06
C ASP A 87 2.24 17.23 -3.82
N LYS A 88 1.77 16.81 -5.01
CA LYS A 88 2.32 15.63 -5.70
C LYS A 88 3.81 15.68 -6.01
N LEU A 89 4.32 16.83 -6.46
CA LEU A 89 5.75 16.97 -6.73
C LEU A 89 6.57 16.89 -5.46
N LEU A 90 6.06 17.45 -4.36
CA LEU A 90 6.69 17.38 -3.05
C LEU A 90 6.67 15.95 -2.51
N ALA A 91 5.57 15.21 -2.69
CA ALA A 91 5.47 13.81 -2.29
C ALA A 91 6.47 12.93 -3.04
N ILE A 92 6.60 13.12 -4.36
CA ILE A 92 7.57 12.40 -5.20
C ILE A 92 9.01 12.70 -4.74
N GLU A 93 9.33 13.97 -4.50
CA GLU A 93 10.67 14.38 -4.05
C GLU A 93 10.95 13.82 -2.65
N ALA A 94 10.03 14.02 -1.70
CA ALA A 94 10.15 13.56 -0.32
C ALA A 94 10.31 12.04 -0.20
N TYR A 95 9.74 11.26 -1.13
CA TYR A 95 9.89 9.80 -1.17
C TYR A 95 11.36 9.35 -1.19
N SER A 96 12.22 10.10 -1.89
CA SER A 96 13.66 9.78 -2.00
C SER A 96 14.42 10.01 -0.69
N HIS A 97 13.79 10.66 0.29
CA HIS A 97 14.35 11.04 1.59
C HIS A 97 13.67 10.31 2.75
N VAL A 98 12.75 9.38 2.45
CA VAL A 98 12.14 8.49 3.45
C VAL A 98 13.24 7.63 4.07
N PRO A 99 13.41 7.65 5.41
CA PRO A 99 14.37 6.80 6.08
C PRO A 99 14.16 5.32 5.77
N SER A 100 15.23 4.56 5.62
CA SER A 100 15.18 3.12 5.32
C SER A 100 14.35 2.34 6.34
N LYS A 101 14.32 2.78 7.60
CA LYS A 101 13.43 2.25 8.67
C LYS A 101 11.95 2.20 8.26
N PHE A 102 11.46 3.17 7.49
CA PHE A 102 10.07 3.23 7.02
C PHE A 102 9.96 2.78 5.56
N ARG A 103 10.93 3.17 4.72
CA ARG A 103 10.91 2.87 3.28
C ARG A 103 10.93 1.37 3.01
N LEU A 104 11.80 0.61 3.69
CA LEU A 104 11.93 -0.83 3.43
C LEU A 104 10.65 -1.60 3.81
N PRO A 105 10.10 -1.48 5.04
CA PRO A 105 8.79 -2.06 5.37
C PRO A 105 7.67 -1.69 4.41
N PHE A 106 7.65 -0.43 3.97
CA PHE A 106 6.63 0.06 3.05
C PHE A 106 6.77 -0.61 1.68
N GLU A 107 7.97 -0.59 1.07
CA GLU A 107 8.25 -1.22 -0.22
C GLU A 107 7.97 -2.73 -0.21
N ASP A 108 8.31 -3.41 0.89
CA ASP A 108 7.99 -4.83 1.09
C ASP A 108 6.48 -5.07 1.13
N THR A 109 5.73 -4.24 1.87
CA THR A 109 4.27 -4.33 1.99
C THR A 109 3.58 -4.07 0.64
N ILE A 110 4.06 -3.11 -0.14
CA ILE A 110 3.55 -2.81 -1.49
C ILE A 110 3.85 -3.95 -2.46
N THR A 111 5.03 -4.54 -2.37
CA THR A 111 5.38 -5.73 -3.17
C THR A 111 4.44 -6.90 -2.87
N GLN A 112 4.13 -7.12 -1.59
CA GLN A 112 3.15 -8.14 -1.17
C GLN A 112 1.75 -7.83 -1.71
N ALA A 113 1.30 -6.57 -1.67
CA ALA A 113 0.02 -6.16 -2.23
C ALA A 113 -0.07 -6.52 -3.72
N HIS A 114 0.95 -6.18 -4.50
CA HIS A 114 0.99 -6.50 -5.93
C HIS A 114 0.95 -8.01 -6.22
N GLN A 115 1.66 -8.81 -5.43
CA GLN A 115 1.64 -10.28 -5.55
C GLN A 115 0.26 -10.87 -5.23
N VAL A 116 -0.37 -10.42 -4.15
CA VAL A 116 -1.70 -10.86 -3.74
C VAL A 116 -2.75 -10.47 -4.78
N ILE A 117 -2.68 -9.25 -5.33
CA ILE A 117 -3.58 -8.79 -6.39
C ILE A 117 -3.41 -9.64 -7.65
N ALA A 118 -2.17 -9.83 -8.13
CA ALA A 118 -1.92 -10.64 -9.33
C ALA A 118 -2.48 -12.07 -9.18
N ARG A 119 -2.20 -12.72 -8.05
CA ARG A 119 -2.76 -14.05 -7.72
C ARG A 119 -4.27 -14.07 -7.64
N THR A 120 -4.87 -13.03 -7.07
CA THR A 120 -6.32 -12.88 -6.99
C THR A 120 -6.94 -12.86 -8.37
N LEU A 121 -6.38 -12.08 -9.30
CA LEU A 121 -6.91 -11.99 -10.67
C LEU A 121 -6.78 -13.32 -11.43
N GLU A 122 -5.68 -14.06 -11.25
CA GLU A 122 -5.52 -15.42 -11.80
C GLU A 122 -6.57 -16.40 -11.27
N ARG A 123 -6.79 -16.40 -9.95
CA ARG A 123 -7.78 -17.27 -9.29
C ARG A 123 -9.19 -16.95 -9.77
N VAL A 124 -9.57 -15.69 -9.70
CA VAL A 124 -10.89 -15.20 -10.11
C VAL A 124 -11.18 -15.53 -11.58
N ALA A 125 -10.19 -15.37 -12.47
CA ALA A 125 -10.33 -15.76 -13.87
C ALA A 125 -10.63 -17.26 -14.03
N THR A 126 -9.99 -18.11 -13.21
CA THR A 126 -10.24 -19.55 -13.19
C THR A 126 -11.64 -19.88 -12.65
N ASP A 127 -12.08 -19.19 -11.60
CA ASP A 127 -13.40 -19.41 -10.98
C ASP A 127 -14.55 -19.03 -11.92
N ILE A 128 -14.40 -17.93 -12.66
CA ILE A 128 -15.36 -17.53 -13.69
C ILE A 128 -15.50 -18.62 -14.76
N GLN A 129 -14.39 -19.21 -15.21
CA GLN A 129 -14.43 -20.32 -16.18
C GLN A 129 -15.02 -21.61 -15.59
N GLY A 130 -14.80 -21.84 -14.29
CA GLY A 130 -15.36 -22.97 -13.55
C GLY A 130 -16.89 -22.91 -13.40
N GLY A 131 -17.48 -21.71 -13.46
CA GLY A 131 -18.93 -21.51 -13.45
C GLY A 131 -19.60 -21.81 -12.11
N ASP A 132 -18.87 -21.67 -11.00
CA ASP A 132 -19.38 -21.80 -9.63
C ASP A 132 -19.48 -20.41 -8.97
N PRO A 133 -20.68 -19.79 -8.94
CA PRO A 133 -20.86 -18.44 -8.42
C PRO A 133 -20.61 -18.32 -6.92
N ASP A 134 -20.89 -19.38 -6.15
CA ASP A 134 -20.71 -19.37 -4.70
C ASP A 134 -19.22 -19.41 -4.36
N LYS A 135 -18.45 -20.25 -5.09
CA LYS A 135 -17.00 -20.28 -5.00
C LYS A 135 -16.38 -18.93 -5.40
N LEU A 136 -16.76 -18.40 -6.56
CA LEU A 136 -16.27 -17.10 -7.04
C LEU A 136 -16.49 -15.99 -6.00
N ARG A 137 -17.67 -15.94 -5.40
CA ARG A 137 -17.99 -14.94 -4.36
C ARG A 137 -17.11 -15.12 -3.12
N ALA A 138 -16.95 -16.35 -2.63
CA ALA A 138 -16.12 -16.65 -1.48
C ALA A 138 -14.64 -16.30 -1.72
N ASP A 139 -14.12 -16.61 -2.90
CA ASP A 139 -12.74 -16.34 -3.27
C ASP A 139 -12.50 -14.83 -3.47
N CYS A 140 -13.44 -14.10 -4.06
CA CYS A 140 -13.36 -12.62 -4.13
C CYS A 140 -13.35 -12.00 -2.73
N GLN A 141 -14.27 -12.40 -1.84
CA GLN A 141 -14.34 -11.88 -0.47
C GLN A 141 -13.07 -12.15 0.33
N THR A 142 -12.52 -13.36 0.22
CA THR A 142 -11.27 -13.74 0.89
C THR A 142 -10.10 -12.91 0.38
N SER A 143 -10.03 -12.70 -0.94
CA SER A 143 -9.01 -11.87 -1.57
C SER A 143 -9.06 -10.42 -1.10
N VAL A 144 -10.25 -9.82 -1.14
CA VAL A 144 -10.48 -8.43 -0.73
C VAL A 144 -10.12 -8.23 0.73
N ALA A 145 -10.50 -9.15 1.61
CA ALA A 145 -10.14 -9.09 3.03
C ALA A 145 -8.60 -9.11 3.22
N MET A 146 -7.89 -9.93 2.44
CA MET A 146 -6.43 -10.00 2.49
C MET A 146 -5.77 -8.71 1.98
N ILE A 147 -6.22 -8.18 0.84
CA ILE A 147 -5.72 -6.93 0.27
C ILE A 147 -5.96 -5.77 1.25
N HIS A 148 -7.14 -5.69 1.87
CA HIS A 148 -7.42 -4.67 2.88
C HIS A 148 -6.48 -4.75 4.08
N ARG A 149 -6.13 -5.93 4.57
CA ARG A 149 -5.14 -6.07 5.66
C ARG A 149 -3.79 -5.49 5.25
N ILE A 150 -3.33 -5.78 4.03
CA ILE A 150 -2.08 -5.23 3.50
C ILE A 150 -2.15 -3.70 3.43
N ILE A 151 -3.26 -3.14 2.93
CA ILE A 151 -3.49 -1.68 2.89
C ILE A 151 -3.46 -1.09 4.30
N GLN A 152 -4.06 -1.75 5.30
CA GLN A 152 -4.02 -1.27 6.69
C GLN A 152 -2.61 -1.26 7.27
N VAL A 153 -1.79 -2.27 6.95
CA VAL A 153 -0.37 -2.30 7.35
C VAL A 153 0.39 -1.16 6.69
N ALA A 154 0.23 -0.96 5.38
CA ALA A 154 0.86 0.16 4.66
C ALA A 154 0.44 1.51 5.25
N ASN A 155 -0.85 1.68 5.56
CA ASN A 155 -1.37 2.87 6.22
C ASN A 155 -0.76 3.08 7.61
N GLY A 156 -0.60 2.01 8.40
CA GLY A 156 0.11 2.05 9.67
C GLY A 156 1.56 2.52 9.52
N ILE A 157 2.27 1.99 8.52
CA ILE A 157 3.65 2.40 8.21
C ILE A 157 3.71 3.88 7.86
N ILE A 158 2.81 4.40 7.02
CA ILE A 158 2.74 5.83 6.68
C ILE A 158 2.60 6.72 7.93
N HIS A 159 1.93 6.23 8.97
CA HIS A 159 1.76 6.94 10.24
C HIS A 159 2.86 6.66 11.28
N GLY A 160 3.90 5.89 10.92
CA GLY A 160 5.09 5.65 11.73
C GLY A 160 5.09 4.33 12.51
N ALA A 161 4.15 3.41 12.24
CA ALA A 161 4.24 2.06 12.79
C ALA A 161 5.37 1.28 12.10
N ALA A 162 6.25 0.65 12.86
CA ALA A 162 7.30 -0.22 12.33
C ALA A 162 6.82 -1.67 12.11
N HIS A 163 5.51 -1.95 12.22
CA HIS A 163 4.99 -3.30 12.12
C HIS A 163 4.82 -3.69 10.64
N VAL A 164 5.55 -4.73 10.23
CA VAL A 164 5.39 -5.39 8.92
C VAL A 164 4.37 -6.52 9.06
N MET A 165 3.60 -6.80 8.01
CA MET A 165 2.70 -7.96 8.02
C MET A 165 3.48 -9.27 8.17
N GLU A 166 2.92 -10.26 8.88
CA GLU A 166 3.60 -11.54 9.04
C GLU A 166 3.69 -12.28 7.71
N GLN A 167 4.92 -12.53 7.26
CA GLN A 167 5.20 -13.17 5.97
C GLN A 167 4.55 -14.56 5.83
N GLY A 168 4.29 -15.25 6.95
CA GLY A 168 3.58 -16.53 6.97
C GLY A 168 2.13 -16.46 6.49
N GLU A 169 1.42 -15.36 6.75
CA GLU A 169 0.03 -15.17 6.29
C GLU A 169 -0.02 -14.95 4.78
N ILE A 170 0.89 -14.12 4.25
CA ILE A 170 1.08 -13.93 2.80
C ILE A 170 1.41 -15.26 2.14
N ASP A 171 2.41 -15.97 2.67
CA ASP A 171 2.86 -17.24 2.11
C ASP A 171 1.75 -18.29 2.06
N LEU A 172 0.92 -18.37 3.11
CA LEU A 172 -0.23 -19.26 3.13
C LEU A 172 -1.21 -18.89 2.01
N TYR A 173 -1.60 -17.61 1.93
CA TYR A 173 -2.50 -17.12 0.89
C TYR A 173 -1.97 -17.39 -0.53
N LEU A 174 -0.66 -17.19 -0.74
CA LEU A 174 -0.02 -17.42 -2.04
C LEU A 174 0.13 -18.90 -2.38
N ARG A 175 -0.03 -19.83 -1.43
CA ARG A 175 0.10 -21.29 -1.64
C ARG A 175 -1.22 -22.02 -1.82
N GLU A 176 -2.35 -21.48 -1.36
CA GLU A 176 -3.68 -22.11 -1.39
C GLU A 176 -4.36 -22.12 -2.79
N ALA A 177 -3.59 -22.36 -3.87
CA ALA A 177 -4.10 -22.49 -5.24
C ALA A 177 -4.40 -23.95 -5.62
#